data_AF-A0A829HXF0-F1
#
_entry.id   AF-A0A829HXF0-F1
#
_cell.length_a   1.000
_cell.length_b   1.000
_cell.length_c   1.000
_cell.angle_alpha   90.00
_cell.angle_beta   90.00
_cell.angle_gamma   90.00
#
_symmetry.space_group_name_H-M   'P 1'
#
loop_
_entity.id
_entity.type
_entity.pdbx_description
1 polymer ?
#
loop_
_entity_poly.entity_id
_entity_poly.type
_entity_poly.pdbx_seq_one_letter_code
_entity_poly.pdbx_strand_id
1 'polypeptide(L)'
;MTADRPTGWQYVAYCYGKRLPESMNDWVANDLAGPGAIRRHMIRYVIPPHFILAPFWLLPGGLLLHTAITLPIYVWAILMTHALNKIWRRHRLATHGLDPKLADNVNREKNARKHEAYAQRYGARPETTDSYSSSDPI
;
A
#
# COMPACT_ATOMS: atom_id res chain seq x y z
N MET A 1 24.14 -1.81 8.75
CA MET A 1 24.18 -2.06 7.29
C MET A 1 23.62 -0.81 6.63
N THR A 2 24.45 -0.04 5.91
CA THR A 2 24.04 1.20 5.25
C THR A 2 23.01 0.85 4.20
N ALA A 3 21.72 1.13 4.47
CA ALA A 3 20.66 0.91 3.50
C ALA A 3 20.95 1.81 2.29
N ASP A 4 21.31 1.21 1.15
CA ASP A 4 21.45 1.88 -0.13
C ASP A 4 20.10 2.52 -0.48
N ARG A 5 19.96 3.80 -0.17
CA ARG A 5 18.74 4.56 -0.46
C ARG A 5 18.74 4.92 -1.95
N PRO A 6 17.59 4.82 -2.63
CA PRO A 6 17.49 5.23 -4.02
C PRO A 6 17.73 6.73 -4.15
N THR A 7 18.43 7.14 -5.21
CA THR A 7 18.51 8.55 -5.62
C THR A 7 17.12 9.09 -5.97
N GLY A 8 16.90 10.40 -5.93
CA GLY A 8 15.58 11.00 -6.22
C GLY A 8 14.97 10.53 -7.55
N TRP A 9 15.76 10.46 -8.61
CA TRP A 9 15.27 9.96 -9.91
C TRP A 9 14.95 8.46 -9.90
N GLN A 10 15.78 7.64 -9.23
CA GLN A 10 15.52 6.22 -9.05
C GLN A 10 14.23 5.98 -8.25
N TYR A 11 13.98 6.80 -7.23
CA TYR A 11 12.76 6.74 -6.45
C TYR A 11 11.52 7.07 -7.29
N VAL A 12 11.56 8.13 -8.10
CA VAL A 12 10.47 8.51 -8.99
C VAL A 12 10.21 7.42 -10.04
N ALA A 13 11.27 6.96 -10.71
CA ALA A 13 11.20 5.85 -11.66
C ALA A 13 10.60 4.59 -11.02
N TYR A 14 11.03 4.27 -9.79
CA TYR A 14 10.51 3.16 -9.00
C TYR A 14 9.02 3.31 -8.69
N CYS A 15 8.57 4.50 -8.27
CA CYS A 15 7.16 4.76 -7.99
C CYS A 15 6.27 4.44 -9.21
N TYR A 16 6.77 4.68 -10.42
CA TYR A 16 6.04 4.49 -11.68
C TYR A 16 6.37 3.18 -12.41
N GLY A 17 7.00 2.20 -11.75
CA GLY A 17 7.10 0.83 -12.27
C GLY A 17 8.50 0.31 -12.52
N LYS A 18 9.55 1.15 -12.47
CA LYS A 18 10.92 0.66 -12.65
C LYS A 18 11.37 -0.21 -11.48
N ARG A 19 12.07 -1.30 -11.79
CA ARG A 19 12.75 -2.13 -10.81
C ARG A 19 14.05 -1.44 -10.36
N LEU A 20 14.26 -1.36 -9.05
CA LEU A 20 15.53 -0.91 -8.45
C LEU A 20 16.59 -2.03 -8.47
N PRO A 21 17.90 -1.68 -8.42
CA PRO A 21 18.98 -2.65 -8.29
C PRO A 21 18.83 -3.52 -7.03
N GLU A 22 19.39 -4.73 -7.09
CA GLU A 22 19.28 -5.72 -6.00
C GLU A 22 19.94 -5.26 -4.70
N SER A 23 20.95 -4.38 -4.77
CA SER A 23 21.58 -3.80 -3.57
C SER A 23 20.61 -2.98 -2.71
N MET A 24 19.47 -2.55 -3.29
CA MET A 24 18.43 -1.77 -2.59
C MET A 24 17.23 -2.62 -2.15
N ASN A 25 17.31 -3.95 -2.22
CA ASN A 25 16.19 -4.84 -1.88
C ASN A 25 15.71 -4.67 -0.43
N ASP A 26 16.61 -4.42 0.52
CA ASP A 26 16.24 -4.15 1.92
C ASP A 26 15.39 -2.87 2.05
N TRP A 27 15.75 -1.84 1.27
CA TRP A 27 14.97 -0.60 1.22
C TRP A 27 13.60 -0.85 0.59
N VAL A 28 13.52 -1.63 -0.50
CA VAL A 28 12.27 -2.00 -1.17
C VAL A 28 11.38 -2.84 -0.25
N ALA A 29 11.95 -3.79 0.48
CA ALA A 29 11.24 -4.61 1.44
C ALA A 29 10.61 -3.73 2.53
N ASN A 30 11.34 -2.77 3.09
CA ASN A 30 10.80 -1.84 4.08
C ASN A 30 9.77 -0.86 3.46
N ASP A 31 9.97 -0.43 2.21
CA ASP A 31 9.01 0.44 1.52
C ASP A 31 7.67 -0.28 1.27
N LEU A 32 7.71 -1.53 0.83
CA LEU A 32 6.52 -2.30 0.47
C LEU A 32 5.90 -3.01 1.66
N ALA A 33 6.68 -3.51 2.62
CA ALA A 33 6.20 -4.30 3.74
C ALA A 33 6.27 -3.59 5.09
N GLY A 34 7.00 -2.48 5.20
CA GLY A 34 7.18 -1.76 6.46
C GLY A 34 5.98 -0.91 6.90
N PRO A 35 6.08 -0.27 8.08
CA PRO A 35 5.01 0.54 8.63
C PRO A 35 4.67 1.70 7.68
N GLY A 36 3.37 1.91 7.45
CA GLY A 36 2.89 2.98 6.57
C GLY A 36 3.03 2.70 5.06
N ALA A 37 3.32 1.47 4.63
CA ALA A 37 3.38 1.10 3.22
C ALA A 37 2.09 1.48 2.45
N ILE A 38 0.92 1.25 3.07
CA ILE A 38 -0.38 1.65 2.50
C ILE A 38 -0.44 3.16 2.27
N ARG A 39 -0.03 3.96 3.27
CA ARG A 39 -0.05 5.42 3.19
C ARG A 39 0.87 5.93 2.08
N ARG A 40 2.10 5.39 1.99
CA ARG A 40 3.06 5.75 0.92
C ARG A 40 2.49 5.45 -0.46
N HIS A 41 1.89 4.27 -0.64
CA HIS A 41 1.25 3.88 -1.89
C HIS A 41 0.09 4.82 -2.25
N MET A 42 -0.80 5.13 -1.30
CA MET A 42 -1.91 6.07 -1.52
C MET A 42 -1.42 7.46 -1.95
N ILE A 43 -0.40 8.01 -1.28
CA ILE A 43 0.18 9.32 -1.65
C ILE A 43 0.73 9.28 -3.08
N ARG A 44 1.47 8.22 -3.45
CA ARG A 44 2.02 8.07 -4.81
C ARG A 44 0.94 8.04 -5.88
N TYR A 45 -0.20 7.42 -5.60
CA TYR A 45 -1.31 7.29 -6.55
C TYR A 45 -2.17 8.54 -6.67
N VAL A 46 -2.17 9.42 -5.67
CA VAL A 46 -2.87 10.72 -5.75
C VAL A 46 -2.11 11.71 -6.63
N ILE A 47 -0.79 11.55 -6.79
CA ILE A 47 0.05 12.47 -7.55
C ILE A 47 -0.37 12.55 -9.04
N PRO A 48 -0.50 11.45 -9.81
CA PRO A 48 -0.89 11.52 -11.23
C PRO A 48 -2.23 12.22 -11.50
N PRO A 49 -3.36 11.84 -10.87
CA PRO A 49 -4.63 12.52 -11.11
C PRO A 49 -4.57 13.99 -10.68
N HIS A 50 -3.78 14.34 -9.65
CA HIS A 50 -3.60 15.73 -9.27
C HIS A 50 -2.90 16.56 -10.35
N PHE A 51 -1.83 16.06 -10.96
CA PHE A 51 -1.19 16.76 -12.07
C PHE A 51 -2.10 16.91 -13.30
N ILE A 52 -2.98 15.95 -13.53
CA ILE A 52 -3.93 16.00 -14.66
C ILE A 52 -5.08 16.96 -14.37
N LEU A 53 -5.62 16.95 -13.14
CA LEU A 53 -6.82 17.71 -12.78
C LEU A 53 -6.52 19.15 -12.33
N ALA A 54 -5.34 19.42 -11.77
CA ALA A 54 -4.99 20.75 -11.27
C ALA A 54 -5.07 21.86 -12.34
N PRO A 55 -4.64 21.66 -13.60
CA PRO A 55 -4.79 22.68 -14.65
C PRO A 55 -6.25 23.07 -14.94
N PHE A 56 -7.21 22.16 -14.77
CA PHE A 56 -8.64 22.45 -15.00
C PHE A 56 -9.21 23.44 -13.99
N TRP A 57 -8.57 23.61 -12.84
CA TRP A 57 -8.94 24.62 -11.84
C TRP A 57 -8.49 26.04 -12.21
N LEU A 58 -7.62 26.19 -13.21
CA LEU A 58 -7.23 27.49 -13.76
C LEU A 58 -8.25 28.03 -14.77
N LEU A 59 -9.15 27.17 -15.26
CA LEU A 59 -10.22 27.56 -16.17
C LEU A 59 -11.32 28.29 -15.40
N PRO A 60 -11.97 29.30 -16.00
CA PRO A 60 -13.06 30.00 -15.35
C PRO A 60 -14.23 29.05 -15.10
N GLY A 61 -14.61 28.89 -13.84
CA GLY A 61 -15.70 28.01 -13.43
C GLY A 61 -16.13 28.25 -11.98
N GLY A 62 -17.35 27.82 -11.65
CA GLY A 62 -17.83 27.84 -10.27
C GLY A 62 -17.21 26.72 -9.45
N LEU A 63 -17.02 26.93 -8.14
CA LEU A 63 -16.49 25.90 -7.22
C LEU A 63 -17.28 24.58 -7.31
N LEU A 64 -18.60 24.65 -7.42
CA LEU A 64 -19.47 23.48 -7.57
C LEU A 64 -19.19 22.70 -8.87
N LEU A 65 -18.90 23.41 -9.96
CA LEU A 65 -18.57 22.77 -11.24
C LEU A 65 -17.25 22.00 -11.13
N HIS A 66 -16.21 22.64 -10.61
CA HIS A 66 -14.90 22.02 -10.44
C HIS A 66 -14.96 20.80 -9.51
N THR A 67 -15.69 20.88 -8.40
CA THR A 67 -15.86 19.72 -7.50
C THR A 67 -16.68 18.62 -8.14
N ALA A 68 -17.76 18.93 -8.86
CA ALA A 68 -18.59 17.93 -9.53
C ALA A 68 -17.82 17.11 -10.57
N ILE A 69 -16.86 17.71 -11.29
CA ILE A 69 -16.06 16.99 -12.29
C ILE A 69 -14.84 16.28 -11.69
N THR A 70 -14.22 16.84 -10.64
CA THR A 70 -12.97 16.28 -10.07
C THR A 70 -13.20 15.29 -8.94
N LEU A 71 -14.20 15.51 -8.09
CA LEU A 71 -14.46 14.67 -6.92
C LEU A 71 -14.74 13.21 -7.29
N PRO A 72 -15.57 12.88 -8.30
CA PRO A 72 -15.82 11.49 -8.66
C PRO A 72 -14.54 10.76 -9.10
N ILE A 73 -13.66 11.44 -9.84
CA ILE A 73 -12.39 10.87 -10.31
C ILE A 73 -11.47 10.57 -9.12
N TYR A 74 -11.36 11.50 -8.16
CA TYR A 74 -10.57 11.27 -6.95
C TYR A 74 -11.13 10.15 -6.08
N VAL A 75 -12.44 10.13 -5.87
CA VAL A 75 -13.10 9.05 -5.10
C VAL A 75 -12.83 7.70 -5.76
N TRP A 76 -13.03 7.61 -7.07
CA TRP A 76 -12.75 6.39 -7.83
C TRP A 76 -11.29 5.95 -7.74
N ALA A 77 -10.35 6.89 -7.91
CA ALA A 77 -8.92 6.61 -7.79
C ALA A 77 -8.53 6.11 -6.40
N ILE A 78 -9.08 6.69 -5.34
CA ILE A 78 -8.83 6.27 -3.95
C ILE A 78 -9.36 4.85 -3.71
N LEU A 79 -10.60 4.57 -4.11
CA LEU A 79 -11.21 3.25 -3.96
C LEU A 79 -10.40 2.18 -4.70
N MET A 80 -10.05 2.46 -5.96
CA MET A 80 -9.31 1.51 -6.78
C MET A 80 -7.87 1.31 -6.28
N THR A 81 -7.21 2.37 -5.84
CA THR A 81 -5.89 2.29 -5.19
C THR A 81 -5.96 1.44 -3.93
N HIS A 82 -6.96 1.66 -3.08
CA HIS A 82 -7.12 0.90 -1.84
C HIS A 82 -7.34 -0.59 -2.12
N ALA A 83 -8.22 -0.91 -3.07
CA ALA A 83 -8.53 -2.29 -3.46
C ALA A 83 -7.31 -3.00 -4.06
N LEU A 84 -6.61 -2.36 -4.99
CA LEU A 84 -5.47 -2.96 -5.71
C LEU A 84 -4.17 -2.96 -4.92
N ASN A 85 -4.05 -2.14 -3.86
CA ASN A 85 -2.81 -1.97 -3.11
C ASN A 85 -2.20 -3.30 -2.62
N LYS A 86 -3.04 -4.25 -2.17
CA LYS A 86 -2.54 -5.57 -1.74
C LYS A 86 -1.92 -6.35 -2.90
N ILE A 87 -2.62 -6.44 -4.02
CA ILE A 87 -2.18 -7.17 -5.23
C ILE A 87 -0.91 -6.53 -5.77
N TRP A 88 -0.90 -5.20 -5.89
CA TRP A 88 0.24 -4.44 -6.40
C TRP A 88 1.49 -4.62 -5.53
N ARG A 89 1.36 -4.55 -4.20
CA ARG A 89 2.50 -4.76 -3.27
C ARG A 89 3.07 -6.17 -3.39
N ARG A 90 2.22 -7.19 -3.47
CA ARG A 90 2.65 -8.59 -3.68
C ARG A 90 3.37 -8.77 -5.01
N HIS A 91 2.79 -8.23 -6.09
CA HIS A 91 3.42 -8.26 -7.41
C HIS A 91 4.79 -7.58 -7.39
N ARG A 92 4.89 -6.41 -6.77
CA ARG A 92 6.15 -5.66 -6.66
C ARG A 92 7.22 -6.39 -5.85
N LEU A 93 6.85 -7.02 -4.75
CA LEU A 93 7.78 -7.88 -4.01
C LEU A 93 8.31 -9.00 -4.91
N ALA A 94 7.42 -9.67 -5.66
CA ALA A 94 7.79 -10.72 -6.60
C ALA A 94 8.71 -10.22 -7.72
N THR A 95 8.46 -9.02 -8.29
CA THR A 95 9.34 -8.40 -9.31
C THR A 95 10.77 -8.21 -8.82
N HIS A 96 10.94 -8.01 -7.51
CA HIS A 96 12.22 -7.83 -6.84
C HIS A 96 12.83 -9.13 -6.29
N GLY A 97 12.18 -10.29 -6.50
CA GLY A 97 12.62 -11.57 -5.97
C GLY A 97 12.40 -11.74 -4.46
N LEU A 98 11.56 -10.89 -3.86
CA LEU A 98 11.21 -10.93 -2.44
C LEU A 98 9.94 -11.75 -2.20
N ASP A 99 9.80 -12.35 -1.01
CA ASP A 99 8.61 -13.13 -0.65
C ASP A 99 7.35 -12.25 -0.68
N PRO A 100 6.35 -12.55 -1.54
CA PRO A 100 5.10 -11.79 -1.60
C PRO A 100 4.33 -11.75 -0.27
N LYS A 101 4.52 -12.74 0.61
CA LYS A 101 3.87 -12.81 1.92
C LYS A 101 4.35 -11.71 2.88
N LEU A 102 5.49 -11.08 2.63
CA LEU A 102 5.94 -9.89 3.37
C LEU A 102 4.88 -8.77 3.38
N ALA A 103 4.06 -8.67 2.33
CA ALA A 103 3.00 -7.66 2.26
C ALA A 103 1.97 -7.78 3.41
N ASP A 104 1.81 -8.97 4.00
CA ASP A 104 0.85 -9.27 5.06
C ASP A 104 1.45 -9.14 6.48
N ASN A 105 2.78 -8.97 6.62
CA ASN A 105 3.46 -8.96 7.92
C ASN A 105 2.94 -7.87 8.88
N VAL A 106 2.66 -6.66 8.39
CA VAL A 106 2.11 -5.57 9.23
C VAL A 106 0.71 -5.90 9.75
N ASN A 107 -0.12 -6.57 8.94
CA ASN A 107 -1.42 -7.05 9.39
C ASN A 107 -1.26 -8.17 10.43
N ARG A 108 -0.28 -9.06 10.23
CA ARG A 108 0.04 -10.13 11.18
C ARG A 108 0.48 -9.57 12.54
N GLU A 109 1.39 -8.61 12.56
CA GLU A 109 1.85 -7.95 13.80
C GLU A 109 0.71 -7.18 14.50
N LYS A 110 -0.10 -6.44 13.74
CA LYS A 110 -1.25 -5.71 14.30
C LYS A 110 -2.29 -6.66 14.89
N ASN A 111 -2.53 -7.80 14.24
CA ASN A 111 -3.44 -8.82 14.75
C ASN A 111 -2.84 -9.55 15.96
N ALA A 112 -1.54 -9.88 15.95
CA ALA A 112 -0.85 -10.48 17.09
C ALA A 112 -1.00 -9.61 18.35
N ARG A 113 -0.77 -8.30 18.25
CA ARG A 113 -0.99 -7.36 19.38
C ARG A 113 -2.44 -7.35 19.87
N LYS A 114 -3.42 -7.49 18.98
CA LYS A 114 -4.84 -7.62 19.37
C LYS A 114 -5.12 -8.95 20.07
N HIS A 115 -4.53 -10.04 19.60
CA HIS A 115 -4.66 -11.36 20.21
C HIS A 115 -4.00 -11.41 21.59
N GLU A 116 -2.82 -10.80 21.76
CA GLU A 116 -2.14 -10.66 23.05
C GLU A 116 -2.97 -9.82 24.02
N ALA A 117 -3.47 -8.64 23.59
CA ALA A 117 -4.31 -7.79 24.43
C ALA A 117 -5.65 -8.47 24.80
N TYR A 118 -6.22 -9.26 23.90
CA TYR A 118 -7.38 -10.08 24.19
C TYR A 118 -7.07 -11.18 25.21
N ALA A 119 -5.97 -11.92 25.01
CA ALA A 119 -5.54 -13.00 25.90
C ALA A 119 -5.26 -12.50 27.32
N GLN A 120 -4.70 -11.30 27.47
CA GLN A 120 -4.48 -10.65 28.77
C GLN A 120 -5.79 -10.28 29.48
N ARG A 121 -6.85 -9.92 28.74
CA ARG A 121 -8.13 -9.48 29.31
C ARG A 121 -9.13 -10.61 29.56
N TYR A 122 -9.14 -11.63 28.69
CA TYR A 122 -10.18 -12.66 28.65
C TYR A 122 -9.64 -14.09 28.75
N GLY A 123 -8.31 -14.28 28.88
CA GLY A 123 -7.67 -15.58 28.91
C GLY A 123 -7.34 -16.14 27.52
N ALA A 124 -6.55 -17.21 27.48
CA ALA A 124 -6.17 -17.87 26.23
C ALA A 124 -7.39 -18.44 25.49
N ARG A 125 -7.44 -18.25 24.18
CA ARG A 125 -8.49 -18.84 23.34
C ARG A 125 -8.32 -20.37 23.34
N PRO A 126 -9.37 -21.17 23.56
CA PRO A 126 -9.29 -22.62 23.46
C PRO A 126 -8.91 -23.06 22.03
N GLU A 127 -7.95 -23.98 21.90
CA GLU A 127 -7.38 -24.45 20.62
C GLU A 127 -8.37 -25.20 19.70
N THR A 128 -9.57 -25.53 20.18
CA THR A 128 -10.51 -26.39 19.47
C THR A 128 -11.20 -25.76 18.25
N THR A 129 -10.83 -24.53 17.85
CA THR A 129 -11.50 -23.80 16.75
C THR A 129 -10.68 -23.70 15.45
N ASP A 130 -9.48 -24.29 15.39
CA ASP A 130 -8.59 -24.17 14.22
C ASP A 130 -8.97 -25.08 13.03
N SER A 131 -10.02 -25.90 13.17
CA SER A 131 -10.46 -26.83 12.11
C SER A 131 -11.26 -26.18 10.97
N TYR A 132 -11.59 -24.88 11.03
CA TYR A 132 -12.41 -24.19 10.02
C TYR A 132 -11.73 -22.95 9.42
N SER A 133 -10.46 -23.04 9.05
CA SER A 133 -9.81 -22.03 8.18
C SER A 133 -9.36 -22.66 6.86
N SER A 134 -10.30 -23.24 6.12
CA SER A 134 -10.12 -23.56 4.69
C SER A 134 -11.09 -22.72 3.87
N SER A 135 -10.58 -21.65 3.28
CA SER A 135 -11.06 -21.09 2.02
C SER A 135 -10.07 -20.01 1.58
N ASP A 136 -8.97 -20.46 0.96
CA ASP A 136 -8.21 -19.62 0.04
C ASP A 136 -9.13 -19.25 -1.14
N PRO A 137 -9.38 -17.97 -1.44
CA PRO A 137 -9.95 -17.61 -2.73
C PRO A 137 -8.84 -17.68 -3.78
N ILE A 138 -9.12 -18.45 -4.84
CA ILE A 138 -8.36 -18.54 -6.10
C ILE A 138 -8.12 -17.14 -6.68
#